data_AF-A0A7V4SKS5-F1
#
_entry.id   AF-A0A7V4SKS5-F1
#
_cell.length_a   1.000
_cell.length_b   1.000
_cell.length_c   1.000
_cell.angle_alpha   90.00
_cell.angle_beta   90.00
_cell.angle_gamma   90.00
#
_symmetry.space_group_name_H-M   'P 1'
#
loop_
_entity.id
_entity.type
_entity.pdbx_description
1 polymer ?
#
loop_
_entity_poly.entity_id
_entity_poly.type
_entity_poly.pdbx_seq_one_letter_code
_entity_poly.pdbx_strand_id
1 'polypeptide(L)'
;MTPVPSPDLLPAPGPYWLFKALLWTTFLLHLLFMNATWGGSLLLSAFLFKGREKHLEVARSLAALLPYATAMAIVFGVAPLLFIQVIHGRLFYSASILLGAPFLLVIPVLLAAYSLLYLLRRKLSQAWGPGPYVSLLVTALLGYVGFVQANVFALLTDPERFRQKYLDHPAGFQFNLADFTVLPRFFHVLLASVALAGLYVAIRGAKRLPADPEVGRWQFRSGITWFAGATLVNFAVGIWWLLVLPPESLRSLMGGSLLGTIAFAVGLAAGLGALVLSLLGINSVKAGAFLHAAGGCLVLTILAMVLMRDVTREAALAAQSPGRSVEIPQWGAILLFLVLFAGGAALCAWMLARLRRASVEGQTETAPRPGLGDSGLHKVDPAESGVRKLIPSDSQPLKIPGPPSSGVRRLDDEE
;
A
#
# COMPACT_ATOMS: atom_id res chain seq x y z
N MET A 1 -3.11 5.26 42.27
CA MET A 1 -3.96 4.75 41.17
C MET A 1 -3.06 4.51 39.97
N THR A 2 -3.06 3.30 39.40
CA THR A 2 -2.16 2.89 38.31
C THR A 2 -2.40 3.73 37.04
N PRO A 3 -1.36 4.12 36.29
CA PRO A 3 -1.48 4.92 35.07
C PRO A 3 -2.09 4.13 33.89
N VAL A 4 -2.22 2.82 34.03
CA VAL A 4 -2.74 1.88 33.02
C VAL A 4 -4.12 1.36 33.46
N PRO A 5 -5.10 1.23 32.55
CA PRO A 5 -6.38 0.58 32.86
C PRO A 5 -6.19 -0.81 33.45
N SER A 6 -7.15 -1.29 34.24
CA SER A 6 -7.15 -2.67 34.75
C SER A 6 -7.08 -3.69 33.60
N PRO A 7 -6.49 -4.88 33.80
CA PRO A 7 -6.48 -5.94 32.80
C PRO A 7 -7.89 -6.20 32.25
N ASP A 8 -7.99 -6.54 30.96
CA ASP A 8 -9.26 -6.93 30.36
C ASP A 8 -9.85 -8.12 31.13
N LEU A 9 -11.13 -8.00 31.50
CA LEU A 9 -11.87 -9.08 32.16
C LEU A 9 -12.14 -10.25 31.18
N LEU A 10 -12.01 -9.99 29.88
CA LEU A 10 -12.21 -11.00 28.85
C LEU A 10 -10.91 -11.78 28.61
N PRO A 11 -10.95 -13.11 28.76
CA PRO A 11 -9.81 -13.96 28.47
C PRO A 11 -9.45 -13.91 26.99
N ALA A 12 -8.17 -14.14 26.66
CA ALA A 12 -7.75 -14.24 25.27
C ALA A 12 -8.48 -15.42 24.60
N PRO A 13 -9.12 -15.22 23.42
CA PRO A 13 -10.00 -16.20 22.81
C PRO A 13 -9.26 -17.40 22.20
N GLY A 14 -7.94 -17.52 22.38
CA GLY A 14 -7.13 -18.57 21.79
C GLY A 14 -5.66 -18.49 22.22
N PRO A 15 -4.83 -19.47 21.78
CA PRO A 15 -3.43 -19.52 22.13
C PRO A 15 -2.65 -18.31 21.61
N TYR A 16 -1.80 -17.73 22.46
CA TYR A 16 -1.03 -16.53 22.13
C TYR A 16 -0.17 -16.66 20.86
N TRP A 17 0.51 -17.80 20.69
CA TRP A 17 1.40 -18.06 19.56
C TRP A 17 0.68 -18.02 18.21
N LEU A 18 -0.59 -18.43 18.17
CA LEU A 18 -1.39 -18.46 16.95
C LEU A 18 -1.66 -17.04 16.47
N PHE A 19 -2.13 -16.17 17.37
CA PHE A 19 -2.39 -14.77 17.03
C PHE A 19 -1.11 -14.01 16.67
N LYS A 20 0.02 -14.32 17.32
CA LYS A 20 1.33 -13.78 16.92
C LYS A 20 1.72 -14.18 15.50
N ALA A 21 1.61 -15.46 15.16
CA ALA A 21 1.95 -15.95 13.83
C ALA A 21 1.05 -15.30 12.74
N LEU A 22 -0.25 -15.20 13.01
CA LEU A 22 -1.21 -14.53 12.13
C LEU A 22 -0.93 -13.03 12.02
N LEU A 23 -0.57 -12.37 13.13
CA LEU A 23 -0.15 -10.97 13.14
C LEU A 23 1.09 -10.76 12.28
N TRP A 24 2.16 -11.54 12.45
CA TRP A 24 3.38 -11.40 11.66
C TRP A 24 3.13 -11.61 10.17
N THR A 25 2.36 -12.65 9.83
CA THR A 25 2.05 -13.00 8.43
C THR A 25 1.23 -11.91 7.75
N THR A 26 0.13 -11.49 8.37
CA THR A 26 -0.76 -10.47 7.79
C THR A 26 -0.12 -9.08 7.79
N PHE A 27 0.70 -8.76 8.79
CA PHE A 27 1.45 -7.51 8.81
C PHE A 27 2.57 -7.47 7.77
N LEU A 28 3.26 -8.58 7.49
CA LEU A 28 4.20 -8.68 6.37
C LEU A 28 3.50 -8.38 5.04
N LEU A 29 2.36 -9.03 4.78
CA LEU A 29 1.57 -8.79 3.57
C LEU A 29 1.12 -7.33 3.49
N HIS A 30 0.62 -6.77 4.60
CA HIS A 30 0.26 -5.36 4.68
C HIS A 30 1.42 -4.45 4.30
N LEU A 31 2.61 -4.65 4.87
CA LEU A 31 3.78 -3.80 4.60
C LEU A 31 4.20 -3.85 3.14
N LEU A 32 4.13 -5.01 2.47
CA LEU A 32 4.44 -5.12 1.05
C LEU A 32 3.50 -4.24 0.21
N PHE A 33 2.19 -4.34 0.43
CA PHE A 33 1.22 -3.55 -0.33
C PHE A 33 1.20 -2.08 0.08
N MET A 34 1.36 -1.78 1.37
CA MET A 34 1.42 -0.41 1.89
C MET A 34 2.65 0.33 1.35
N ASN A 35 3.82 -0.31 1.35
CA ASN A 35 5.03 0.27 0.76
C ASN A 35 4.85 0.52 -0.74
N ALA A 36 4.17 -0.39 -1.46
CA ALA A 36 3.88 -0.22 -2.89
C ALA A 36 2.90 0.93 -3.13
N THR A 37 1.88 1.07 -2.27
CA THR A 37 0.87 2.13 -2.33
C THR A 37 1.49 3.50 -2.08
N TRP A 38 2.18 3.70 -0.95
CA TRP A 38 2.71 5.01 -0.59
C TRP A 38 3.92 5.39 -1.46
N GLY A 39 4.87 4.46 -1.64
CA GLY A 39 6.04 4.71 -2.48
C GLY A 39 5.66 4.92 -3.94
N GLY A 40 4.71 4.14 -4.44
CA GLY A 40 4.19 4.27 -5.80
C GLY A 40 3.42 5.56 -6.00
N SER A 41 2.65 6.06 -5.03
CA SER A 41 1.96 7.35 -5.14
C SER A 41 2.95 8.52 -5.14
N LEU A 42 4.02 8.46 -4.34
CA LEU A 42 5.07 9.47 -4.36
C LEU A 42 5.81 9.48 -5.71
N LEU A 43 6.23 8.32 -6.21
CA LEU A 43 6.90 8.21 -7.51
C LEU A 43 5.97 8.63 -8.66
N LEU A 44 4.69 8.28 -8.60
CA LEU A 44 3.67 8.76 -9.53
C LEU A 44 3.68 10.29 -9.56
N SER A 45 3.57 10.93 -8.40
CA SER A 45 3.59 12.39 -8.27
C SER A 45 4.87 12.98 -8.88
N ALA A 46 6.03 12.45 -8.50
CA ALA A 46 7.33 12.92 -8.99
C ALA A 46 7.45 12.81 -10.52
N PHE A 47 6.95 11.72 -11.12
CA PHE A 47 6.98 11.54 -12.57
C PHE A 47 5.96 12.39 -13.32
N LEU A 48 4.79 12.64 -12.73
CA LEU A 48 3.79 13.56 -13.28
C LEU A 48 4.32 15.01 -13.30
N PHE A 49 4.98 15.47 -12.24
CA PHE A 49 5.61 16.80 -12.22
C PHE A 49 6.72 16.96 -13.25
N LYS A 50 7.45 15.88 -13.58
CA LYS A 50 8.48 15.92 -14.63
C LYS A 50 7.92 16.00 -16.04
N GLY A 51 6.70 15.52 -16.29
CA GLY A 51 5.93 15.72 -17.52
C GLY A 51 6.49 15.14 -18.83
N ARG A 52 7.73 14.64 -18.90
CA ARG A 52 8.30 14.08 -20.15
C ARG A 52 7.70 12.70 -20.46
N GLU A 53 7.58 12.35 -21.73
CA GLU A 53 6.93 11.11 -22.20
C GLU A 53 7.40 9.84 -21.45
N LYS A 54 8.71 9.65 -21.32
CA LYS A 54 9.29 8.52 -20.58
C LYS A 54 8.86 8.45 -19.10
N HIS A 55 8.67 9.59 -18.45
CA HIS A 55 8.15 9.65 -17.08
C HIS A 55 6.65 9.38 -17.03
N LEU A 56 5.89 9.93 -17.98
CA LEU A 56 4.45 9.72 -18.08
C LEU A 56 4.10 8.25 -18.33
N GLU A 57 4.95 7.52 -19.04
CA GLU A 57 4.75 6.08 -19.24
C GLU A 57 4.82 5.29 -17.92
N VAL A 58 5.81 5.59 -17.07
CA VAL A 58 5.93 4.98 -15.73
C VAL A 58 4.78 5.43 -14.84
N ALA A 59 4.41 6.72 -14.90
CA ALA A 59 3.28 7.28 -14.17
C ALA A 59 1.97 6.54 -14.52
N ARG A 60 1.69 6.28 -15.80
CA ARG A 60 0.51 5.51 -16.23
C ARG A 60 0.51 4.09 -15.66
N SER A 61 1.67 3.43 -15.63
CA SER A 61 1.79 2.11 -15.02
C SER A 61 1.51 2.13 -13.52
N LEU A 62 2.04 3.12 -12.80
CA LEU A 62 1.81 3.27 -11.36
C LEU A 62 0.34 3.60 -11.07
N ALA A 63 -0.26 4.53 -11.81
CA ALA A 63 -1.69 4.87 -11.68
C ALA A 63 -2.61 3.67 -11.95
N ALA A 64 -2.22 2.75 -12.83
CA ALA A 64 -2.96 1.51 -13.06
C ALA A 64 -2.84 0.51 -11.88
N LEU A 65 -1.66 0.43 -11.26
CA LEU A 65 -1.36 -0.51 -10.18
C LEU A 65 -1.89 -0.05 -8.81
N LEU A 66 -1.80 1.25 -8.52
CA LEU A 66 -2.03 1.81 -7.18
C LEU A 66 -3.41 1.53 -6.58
N PRO A 67 -4.54 1.57 -7.32
CA PRO A 67 -5.83 1.19 -6.75
C PRO A 67 -5.85 -0.26 -6.24
N TYR A 68 -5.22 -1.18 -6.97
CA TYR A 68 -5.17 -2.59 -6.55
C TYR A 68 -4.25 -2.77 -5.34
N ALA A 69 -3.05 -2.17 -5.37
CA ALA A 69 -2.13 -2.20 -4.23
C ALA A 69 -2.78 -1.61 -2.96
N THR A 70 -3.51 -0.50 -3.10
CA THR A 70 -4.18 0.18 -1.98
C THR A 70 -5.31 -0.67 -1.41
N ALA A 71 -6.12 -1.32 -2.26
CA ALA A 71 -7.15 -2.24 -1.79
C ALA A 71 -6.54 -3.39 -0.98
N MET A 72 -5.45 -4.00 -1.47
CA MET A 72 -4.74 -5.06 -0.75
C MET A 72 -4.11 -4.56 0.55
N ALA A 73 -3.54 -3.34 0.55
CA ALA A 73 -2.99 -2.72 1.76
C ALA A 73 -4.09 -2.49 2.81
N ILE A 74 -5.29 -2.08 2.42
CA ILE A 74 -6.42 -1.89 3.33
C ILE A 74 -6.87 -3.24 3.91
N VAL A 75 -7.13 -4.25 3.05
CA VAL A 75 -7.58 -5.58 3.50
C VAL A 75 -6.58 -6.22 4.44
N PHE A 76 -5.30 -6.24 4.06
CA PHE A 76 -4.25 -6.77 4.91
C PHE A 76 -3.89 -5.84 6.06
N GLY A 77 -4.35 -4.59 6.09
CA GLY A 77 -4.18 -3.67 7.22
C GLY A 77 -5.19 -3.91 8.33
N VAL A 78 -6.42 -4.29 8.00
CA VAL A 78 -7.46 -4.62 8.98
C VAL A 78 -7.06 -5.85 9.81
N ALA A 79 -6.55 -6.90 9.17
CA ALA A 79 -6.18 -8.15 9.86
C ALA A 79 -5.16 -7.98 11.02
N PRO A 80 -3.98 -7.37 10.84
CA PRO A 80 -3.02 -7.15 11.92
C PRO A 80 -3.55 -6.18 12.98
N LEU A 81 -4.44 -5.25 12.61
CA LEU A 81 -5.14 -4.41 13.59
C LEU A 81 -6.08 -5.24 14.48
N LEU A 82 -6.74 -6.27 13.95
CA LEU A 82 -7.55 -7.18 14.77
C LEU A 82 -6.66 -8.02 15.69
N PHE A 83 -5.55 -8.57 15.19
CA PHE A 83 -4.69 -9.40 16.02
C PHE A 83 -3.95 -8.61 17.10
N ILE A 84 -3.53 -7.37 16.83
CA ILE A 84 -2.97 -6.52 17.89
C ILE A 84 -4.00 -6.16 18.95
N GLN A 85 -5.28 -6.00 18.57
CA GLN A 85 -6.37 -5.78 19.52
C GLN A 85 -6.64 -7.02 20.38
N VAL A 86 -6.51 -8.22 19.82
CA VAL A 86 -6.64 -9.46 20.61
C VAL A 86 -5.49 -9.62 21.60
N ILE A 87 -4.25 -9.31 21.18
CA ILE A 87 -3.03 -9.53 21.97
C ILE A 87 -2.78 -8.39 22.99
N HIS A 88 -3.05 -7.15 22.58
CA HIS A 88 -2.71 -5.93 23.31
C HIS A 88 -3.89 -4.93 23.34
N GLY A 89 -5.14 -5.41 23.34
CA GLY A 89 -6.37 -4.62 23.26
C GLY A 89 -6.40 -3.44 24.21
N ARG A 90 -6.23 -3.70 25.51
CA ARG A 90 -6.13 -2.66 26.55
C ARG A 90 -5.20 -1.50 26.17
N LEU A 91 -4.00 -1.81 25.68
CA LEU A 91 -2.99 -0.80 25.35
C LEU A 91 -3.31 -0.11 24.02
N PHE A 92 -3.73 -0.87 23.02
CA PHE A 92 -4.07 -0.36 21.70
C PHE A 92 -5.29 0.56 21.76
N TYR A 93 -6.38 0.16 22.41
CA TYR A 93 -7.56 0.99 22.57
C TYR A 93 -7.25 2.28 23.33
N SER A 94 -6.47 2.19 24.41
CA SER A 94 -6.07 3.38 25.17
C SER A 94 -5.25 4.35 24.31
N ALA A 95 -4.24 3.85 23.59
CA ALA A 95 -3.44 4.67 22.69
C ALA A 95 -4.28 5.29 21.55
N SER A 96 -5.20 4.53 20.95
CA SER A 96 -6.09 5.02 19.90
C SER A 96 -7.10 6.06 20.40
N ILE A 97 -7.63 5.92 21.62
CA ILE A 97 -8.56 6.90 22.22
C ILE A 97 -7.84 8.23 22.51
N LEU A 98 -6.59 8.18 22.96
CA LEU A 98 -5.79 9.39 23.17
C LEU A 98 -5.52 10.17 21.86
N LEU A 99 -5.51 9.46 20.72
CA LEU A 99 -5.49 10.02 19.37
C LEU A 99 -6.87 9.96 18.70
N GLY A 100 -7.97 9.99 19.46
CA GLY A 100 -9.31 9.61 18.99
C GLY A 100 -9.73 10.27 17.68
N ALA A 101 -9.67 11.60 17.57
CA ALA A 101 -10.07 12.29 16.36
C ALA A 101 -9.13 12.00 15.17
N PRO A 102 -7.79 12.13 15.29
CA PRO A 102 -6.87 11.70 14.23
C PRO A 102 -7.01 10.24 13.80
N PHE A 103 -7.28 9.35 14.76
CA PHE A 103 -7.46 7.92 14.50
C PHE A 103 -8.77 7.63 13.75
N LEU A 104 -9.88 8.24 14.16
CA LEU A 104 -11.17 8.08 13.47
C LEU A 104 -11.12 8.65 12.04
N LEU A 105 -10.38 9.74 11.81
CA LEU A 105 -10.20 10.33 10.49
C LEU A 105 -9.45 9.43 9.50
N VAL A 106 -8.76 8.38 9.95
CA VAL A 106 -8.08 7.42 9.05
C VAL A 106 -9.05 6.83 8.01
N ILE A 107 -10.29 6.51 8.41
CA ILE A 107 -11.28 5.91 7.51
C ILE A 107 -11.70 6.87 6.38
N PRO A 108 -12.24 8.08 6.64
CA PRO A 108 -12.60 9.01 5.58
C PRO A 108 -11.39 9.46 4.76
N VAL A 109 -10.21 9.58 5.35
CA VAL A 109 -8.97 9.91 4.62
C VAL A 109 -8.59 8.79 3.65
N LEU A 110 -8.67 7.51 4.06
CA LEU A 110 -8.42 6.39 3.17
C LEU A 110 -9.45 6.32 2.03
N LEU A 111 -10.73 6.56 2.31
CA LEU A 111 -11.79 6.62 1.29
C LEU A 111 -11.51 7.73 0.27
N ALA A 112 -11.12 8.92 0.73
CA ALA A 112 -10.75 10.03 -0.14
C ALA A 112 -9.52 9.69 -1.00
N ALA A 113 -8.43 9.20 -0.39
CA ALA A 113 -7.22 8.80 -1.12
C ALA A 113 -7.50 7.72 -2.17
N TYR A 114 -8.29 6.70 -1.81
CA TYR A 114 -8.67 5.62 -2.71
C TYR A 114 -9.51 6.11 -3.89
N SER A 115 -10.48 6.99 -3.63
CA SER A 115 -11.32 7.60 -4.67
C SER A 115 -10.51 8.47 -5.63
N LEU A 116 -9.58 9.26 -5.11
CA LEU A 116 -8.68 10.09 -5.91
C LEU A 116 -7.72 9.25 -6.77
N LEU A 117 -7.27 8.09 -6.30
CA LEU A 117 -6.47 7.16 -7.13
C LEU A 117 -7.26 6.64 -8.34
N TYR A 118 -8.56 6.33 -8.18
CA TYR A 118 -9.41 5.97 -9.32
C TYR A 118 -9.63 7.14 -10.28
N LEU A 119 -9.83 8.34 -9.74
CA LEU A 119 -9.95 9.55 -10.55
C LEU A 119 -8.69 9.77 -11.38
N LEU A 120 -7.51 9.70 -10.75
CA LEU A 120 -6.22 9.81 -11.41
C LEU A 120 -6.06 8.76 -12.51
N ARG A 121 -6.33 7.49 -12.21
CA ARG A 121 -6.24 6.40 -13.20
C ARG A 121 -7.12 6.68 -14.43
N ARG A 122 -8.36 7.14 -14.23
CA ARG A 122 -9.30 7.44 -15.32
C ARG A 122 -8.89 8.66 -16.14
N LYS A 123 -8.41 9.72 -15.48
CA LYS A 123 -8.14 11.02 -16.12
C LYS A 123 -6.73 11.15 -16.71
N LEU A 124 -5.82 10.25 -16.37
CA LEU A 124 -4.44 10.30 -16.86
C LEU A 124 -4.30 10.01 -18.37
N SER A 125 -5.29 9.36 -19.00
CA SER A 125 -5.35 9.21 -20.46
C SER A 125 -5.71 10.51 -21.19
N GLN A 126 -6.32 11.49 -20.50
CA GLN A 126 -6.84 12.74 -21.07
C GLN A 126 -5.92 13.95 -20.82
N ALA A 127 -4.66 13.73 -20.43
CA ALA A 127 -3.71 14.80 -20.09
C ALA A 127 -4.27 15.83 -19.07
N TRP A 128 -4.86 15.31 -17.98
CA TRP A 128 -5.52 16.13 -16.97
C TRP A 128 -4.54 17.00 -16.17
N GLY A 129 -4.60 18.33 -16.39
CA GLY A 129 -3.69 19.33 -15.79
C GLY A 129 -3.51 19.26 -14.27
N PRO A 130 -4.57 19.08 -13.46
CA PRO A 130 -4.46 18.91 -12.01
C PRO A 130 -3.80 17.59 -11.54
N GLY A 131 -3.50 16.66 -12.44
CA GLY A 131 -3.01 15.31 -12.11
C GLY A 131 -1.82 15.26 -11.13
N PRO A 132 -0.73 16.03 -11.33
CA PRO A 132 0.40 16.04 -10.40
C PRO A 132 0.01 16.44 -8.96
N TYR A 133 -0.82 17.49 -8.82
CA TYR A 133 -1.27 17.98 -7.52
C TYR A 133 -2.22 17.01 -6.82
N VAL A 134 -3.13 16.38 -7.57
CA VAL A 134 -4.03 15.36 -7.02
C VAL A 134 -3.24 14.13 -6.57
N SER A 135 -2.21 13.72 -7.32
CA SER A 135 -1.31 12.64 -6.91
C SER A 135 -0.51 12.99 -5.64
N LEU A 136 -0.06 14.24 -5.52
CA LEU A 136 0.61 14.72 -4.32
C LEU A 136 -0.34 14.74 -3.12
N LEU A 137 -1.58 15.19 -3.31
CA LEU A 137 -2.62 15.14 -2.28
C LEU A 137 -2.86 13.71 -1.81
N VAL A 138 -3.01 12.74 -2.73
CA VAL A 138 -3.12 11.31 -2.37
C VAL A 138 -1.93 10.86 -1.51
N THR A 139 -0.72 11.22 -1.91
CA THR A 139 0.49 10.85 -1.16
C THR A 139 0.50 11.46 0.25
N ALA A 140 0.05 12.71 0.39
CA ALA A 140 -0.08 13.38 1.67
C ALA A 140 -1.15 12.74 2.56
N LEU A 141 -2.32 12.40 2.00
CA LEU A 141 -3.40 11.70 2.70
C LEU A 141 -2.95 10.32 3.20
N LEU A 142 -2.25 9.55 2.39
CA LEU A 142 -1.68 8.26 2.80
C LEU A 142 -0.55 8.44 3.83
N GLY A 143 0.25 9.51 3.69
CA GLY A 143 1.27 9.89 4.67
C GLY A 143 0.69 10.23 6.03
N TYR A 144 -0.45 10.95 6.06
CA TYR A 144 -1.20 11.21 7.28
C TYR A 144 -1.62 9.91 7.97
N VAL A 145 -2.15 8.94 7.24
CA VAL A 145 -2.52 7.62 7.81
C VAL A 145 -1.31 6.95 8.44
N GLY A 146 -0.17 6.92 7.73
CA GLY A 146 1.09 6.37 8.27
C GLY A 146 1.56 7.11 9.53
N PHE A 147 1.40 8.43 9.56
CA PHE A 147 1.81 9.26 10.69
C PHE A 147 0.94 9.02 11.94
N VAL A 148 -0.38 8.93 11.77
CA VAL A 148 -1.31 8.56 12.85
C VAL A 148 -0.93 7.19 13.41
N GLN A 149 -0.66 6.21 12.54
CA GLN A 149 -0.27 4.88 13.00
C GLN A 149 1.08 4.89 13.74
N ALA A 150 2.07 5.65 13.27
CA ALA A 150 3.35 5.79 13.98
C ALA A 150 3.16 6.35 15.40
N ASN A 151 2.27 7.31 15.57
CA ASN A 151 1.93 7.89 16.88
C ASN A 151 1.22 6.87 17.79
N VAL A 152 0.17 6.20 17.29
CA VAL A 152 -0.57 5.18 18.06
C VAL A 152 0.36 4.08 18.56
N PHE A 153 1.25 3.58 17.69
CA PHE A 153 2.15 2.49 18.07
C PHE A 153 3.37 2.92 18.89
N ALA A 154 3.75 4.20 18.86
CA ALA A 154 4.72 4.75 19.81
C ALA A 154 4.09 4.86 21.20
N LEU A 155 2.88 5.40 21.27
CA LEU A 155 2.12 5.54 22.51
C LEU A 155 1.77 4.17 23.12
N LEU A 156 1.37 3.19 22.31
CA LEU A 156 1.12 1.81 22.76
C LEU A 156 2.28 1.21 23.57
N THR A 157 3.53 1.56 23.21
CA THR A 157 4.75 1.07 23.90
C THR A 157 5.15 1.87 25.13
N ASP A 158 4.42 2.93 25.46
CA ASP A 158 4.67 3.83 26.59
C ASP A 158 3.36 4.10 27.39
N PRO A 159 2.82 3.08 28.07
CA PRO A 159 1.58 3.20 28.83
C PRO A 159 1.66 4.15 30.04
N GLU A 160 2.85 4.49 30.54
CA GLU A 160 3.01 5.40 31.68
C GLU A 160 2.54 6.83 31.34
N ARG A 161 2.70 7.24 30.07
CA ARG A 161 2.28 8.56 29.59
C ARG A 161 0.77 8.71 29.38
N PHE A 162 -0.02 7.63 29.46
CA PHE A 162 -1.45 7.68 29.14
C PHE A 162 -2.21 8.66 30.01
N ARG A 163 -2.02 8.57 31.33
CA ARG A 163 -2.72 9.44 32.28
C ARG A 163 -2.40 10.91 32.06
N GLN A 164 -1.13 11.25 31.91
CA GLN A 164 -0.71 12.62 31.70
C GLN A 164 -1.32 13.18 30.41
N LYS A 165 -1.19 12.44 29.29
CA LYS A 165 -1.78 12.85 28.01
C LYS A 165 -3.29 13.04 28.06
N TYR A 166 -3.98 12.16 28.77
CA TYR A 166 -5.43 12.29 28.94
C TYR A 166 -5.80 13.57 29.71
N LEU A 167 -5.09 13.85 30.80
CA LEU A 167 -5.36 15.02 31.64
C LEU A 167 -5.02 16.33 30.93
N ASP A 168 -3.93 16.36 30.16
CA ASP A 168 -3.54 17.56 29.41
C ASP A 168 -4.60 17.89 28.36
N HIS A 169 -5.10 16.89 27.62
CA HIS A 169 -6.04 17.11 26.52
C HIS A 169 -7.09 15.99 26.35
N PRO A 170 -8.19 16.04 27.11
CA PRO A 170 -9.25 15.02 27.09
C PRO A 170 -9.96 14.88 25.73
N ALA A 171 -9.88 15.89 24.88
CA ALA A 171 -10.55 15.93 23.58
C ALA A 171 -9.91 15.03 22.51
N GLY A 172 -8.71 14.46 22.75
CA GLY A 172 -8.12 13.44 21.87
C GLY A 172 -7.60 13.93 20.52
N PHE A 173 -7.26 15.22 20.40
CA PHE A 173 -6.73 15.84 19.17
C PHE A 173 -5.20 15.84 19.08
N GLN A 174 -4.50 15.22 20.04
CA GLN A 174 -3.06 15.43 20.18
C GLN A 174 -2.20 14.31 19.62
N PHE A 175 -1.21 14.72 18.83
CA PHE A 175 -0.12 13.85 18.41
C PHE A 175 0.95 13.72 19.51
N ASN A 176 1.71 12.63 19.47
CA ASN A 176 2.82 12.36 20.36
C ASN A 176 4.15 12.90 19.82
N LEU A 177 4.19 14.19 19.44
CA LEU A 177 5.35 14.79 18.76
C LEU A 177 6.59 14.91 19.65
N ALA A 178 6.42 14.96 20.97
CA ALA A 178 7.52 15.00 21.93
C ALA A 178 8.24 13.66 22.09
N ASP A 179 7.68 12.57 21.56
CA ASP A 179 8.34 11.26 21.54
C ASP A 179 9.29 11.17 20.36
N PHE A 180 10.59 11.17 20.67
CA PHE A 180 11.68 11.11 19.68
C PHE A 180 11.68 9.83 18.85
N THR A 181 10.93 8.79 19.22
CA THR A 181 10.82 7.55 18.44
C THR A 181 9.82 7.66 17.28
N VAL A 182 8.88 8.61 17.28
CA VAL A 182 7.82 8.72 16.28
C VAL A 182 8.38 9.06 14.89
N LEU A 183 9.18 10.13 14.80
CA LEU A 183 9.75 10.59 13.53
C LEU A 183 10.64 9.56 12.84
N PRO A 184 11.63 8.93 13.50
CA PRO A 184 12.46 7.93 12.83
C PRO A 184 11.63 6.72 12.38
N ARG A 185 10.64 6.26 13.16
CA ARG A 185 9.71 5.20 12.73
C ARG A 185 8.95 5.60 11.46
N PHE A 186 8.43 6.82 11.42
CA PHE A 186 7.67 7.32 10.28
C PHE A 186 8.54 7.43 9.03
N PHE A 187 9.68 8.12 9.11
CA PHE A 187 10.58 8.29 7.97
C PHE A 187 11.19 6.97 7.48
N HIS A 188 11.46 6.02 8.39
CA HIS A 188 12.00 4.71 8.02
C HIS A 188 11.02 3.95 7.11
N VAL A 189 9.73 4.00 7.41
CA VAL A 189 8.68 3.37 6.58
C VAL A 189 8.50 4.11 5.24
N LEU A 190 8.52 5.46 5.26
CA LEU A 190 8.38 6.24 4.04
C LEU A 190 9.52 5.96 3.06
N LEU A 191 10.76 5.98 3.52
CA LEU A 191 11.94 5.69 2.69
C LEU A 191 11.96 4.24 2.21
N ALA A 192 11.58 3.28 3.06
CA ALA A 192 11.40 1.88 2.63
C ALA A 192 10.33 1.74 1.53
N SER A 193 9.27 2.54 1.59
CA SER A 193 8.23 2.59 0.57
C SER A 193 8.77 3.13 -0.76
N VAL A 194 9.51 4.25 -0.74
CA VAL A 194 10.20 4.79 -1.92
C VAL A 194 11.15 3.74 -2.52
N ALA A 195 11.89 3.03 -1.67
CA ALA A 195 12.79 1.99 -2.12
C ALA A 195 12.03 0.89 -2.88
N LEU A 196 10.97 0.32 -2.30
CA LEU A 196 10.17 -0.72 -2.95
C LEU A 196 9.59 -0.25 -4.30
N ALA A 197 9.10 0.98 -4.37
CA ALA A 197 8.57 1.55 -5.61
C ALA A 197 9.69 1.77 -6.67
N GLY A 198 10.88 2.21 -6.25
CA GLY A 198 12.05 2.31 -7.12
C GLY A 198 12.47 0.95 -7.69
N LEU A 199 12.50 -0.08 -6.86
CA LEU A 199 12.80 -1.46 -7.29
C LEU A 199 11.75 -1.98 -8.28
N TYR A 200 10.47 -1.69 -8.07
CA TYR A 200 9.41 -2.01 -9.03
C TYR A 200 9.67 -1.36 -10.40
N VAL A 201 10.03 -0.07 -10.43
CA VAL A 201 10.38 0.64 -11.68
C VAL A 201 11.61 0.02 -12.34
N ALA A 202 12.61 -0.40 -11.56
CA ALA A 202 13.80 -1.07 -12.08
C ALA A 202 13.46 -2.43 -12.72
N ILE A 203 12.63 -3.25 -12.06
CA ILE A 203 12.16 -4.55 -12.57
C ILE A 203 11.37 -4.36 -13.87
N ARG A 204 10.50 -3.35 -13.92
CA ARG A 204 9.76 -2.99 -15.15
C ARG A 204 10.72 -2.62 -16.28
N GLY A 205 11.72 -1.80 -16.00
CA GLY A 205 12.76 -1.44 -16.96
C GLY A 205 13.53 -2.66 -17.48
N ALA A 206 13.93 -3.57 -16.58
CA ALA A 206 14.62 -4.81 -16.95
C ALA A 206 13.78 -5.69 -17.88
N LYS A 207 12.48 -5.83 -17.62
CA LYS A 207 11.55 -6.59 -18.48
C LYS A 207 11.35 -5.97 -19.86
N ARG A 208 11.56 -4.65 -19.99
CA ARG A 208 11.44 -3.93 -21.26
C ARG A 208 12.71 -3.94 -22.10
N LEU A 209 13.88 -4.23 -21.52
CA LEU A 209 15.15 -4.23 -22.24
C LEU A 209 15.13 -5.00 -23.58
N PRO A 210 14.46 -6.16 -23.72
CA PRO A 210 14.42 -6.89 -24.99
C PRO A 210 13.59 -6.20 -26.09
N ALA A 211 12.52 -5.49 -25.70
CA ALA A 211 11.56 -4.89 -26.64
C ALA A 211 11.90 -3.43 -26.96
N ASP A 212 12.35 -2.67 -25.95
CA ASP A 212 12.73 -1.27 -26.07
C ASP A 212 13.96 -1.02 -25.16
N PRO A 213 15.18 -1.16 -25.71
CA PRO A 213 16.41 -1.04 -24.94
C PRO A 213 16.64 0.37 -24.38
N GLU A 214 16.19 1.43 -25.06
CA GLU A 214 16.40 2.80 -24.61
C GLU A 214 15.51 3.11 -23.40
N VAL A 215 14.20 2.89 -23.54
CA VAL A 215 13.24 3.11 -22.46
C VAL A 215 13.51 2.14 -21.30
N GLY A 216 13.82 0.88 -21.61
CA GLY A 216 14.18 -0.14 -20.62
C GLY A 216 15.37 0.26 -19.76
N ARG A 217 16.49 0.70 -20.38
CA ARG A 217 17.69 1.18 -19.66
C ARG A 217 17.40 2.41 -18.81
N TRP A 218 16.62 3.35 -19.34
CA TRP A 218 16.25 4.55 -18.58
C TRP A 218 15.40 4.20 -17.34
N GLN A 219 14.35 3.38 -17.50
CA GLN A 219 13.51 2.94 -16.38
C GLN A 219 14.33 2.15 -15.36
N PHE A 220 15.22 1.26 -15.83
CA PHE A 220 16.13 0.51 -14.97
C PHE A 220 16.96 1.44 -14.08
N ARG A 221 17.72 2.36 -14.71
CA ARG A 221 18.61 3.28 -14.00
C ARG A 221 17.83 4.20 -13.06
N SER A 222 16.72 4.77 -13.54
CA SER A 222 15.88 5.63 -12.70
C SER A 222 15.33 4.88 -11.48
N GLY A 223 14.89 3.63 -11.66
CA GLY A 223 14.37 2.81 -10.56
C GLY A 223 15.46 2.50 -9.52
N ILE A 224 16.66 2.12 -9.97
CA ILE A 224 17.79 1.86 -9.08
C ILE A 224 18.26 3.13 -8.35
N THR A 225 18.25 4.29 -9.00
CA THR A 225 18.57 5.55 -8.31
C THR A 225 17.59 5.84 -7.17
N TRP A 226 16.28 5.67 -7.40
CA TRP A 226 15.28 5.80 -6.34
C TRP A 226 15.46 4.76 -5.24
N PHE A 227 15.69 3.50 -5.61
CA PHE A 227 15.89 2.41 -4.67
C PHE A 227 17.13 2.62 -3.78
N ALA A 228 18.29 2.84 -4.40
CA ALA A 228 19.57 2.98 -3.71
C ALA A 228 19.61 4.26 -2.88
N GLY A 229 19.16 5.39 -3.43
CA GLY A 229 19.09 6.66 -2.72
C GLY A 229 18.19 6.57 -1.48
N ALA A 230 16.98 6.03 -1.64
CA ALA A 230 16.07 5.84 -0.52
C ALA A 230 16.66 4.87 0.52
N THR A 231 17.21 3.73 0.10
CA THR A 231 17.80 2.73 1.01
C THR A 231 18.98 3.27 1.81
N LEU A 232 19.86 4.07 1.19
CA LEU A 232 21.01 4.66 1.88
C LEU A 232 20.57 5.64 2.96
N VAL A 233 19.63 6.55 2.63
CA VAL A 233 19.03 7.45 3.63
C VAL A 233 18.27 6.64 4.69
N ASN A 234 17.63 5.54 4.29
CA ASN A 234 16.90 4.68 5.19
C ASN A 234 17.79 4.02 6.24
N PHE A 235 19.04 3.67 5.91
CA PHE A 235 20.02 3.18 6.88
C PHE A 235 20.39 4.26 7.90
N ALA A 236 20.59 5.50 7.47
CA ALA A 236 20.85 6.61 8.39
C ALA A 236 19.66 6.84 9.35
N VAL A 237 18.42 6.77 8.84
CA VAL A 237 17.21 6.85 9.67
C VAL A 237 17.07 5.64 10.59
N GLY A 238 17.47 4.45 10.15
CA GLY A 238 17.52 3.25 10.99
C GLY A 238 18.52 3.38 12.14
N ILE A 239 19.69 3.96 11.89
CA ILE A 239 20.67 4.29 12.95
C ILE A 239 20.07 5.32 13.91
N TRP A 240 19.43 6.37 13.40
CA TRP A 240 18.70 7.34 14.23
C TRP A 240 17.67 6.64 15.12
N TRP A 241 16.87 5.72 14.57
CA TRP A 241 15.90 4.94 15.35
C TRP A 241 16.56 4.13 16.48
N LEU A 242 17.70 3.48 16.22
CA LEU A 242 18.44 2.73 17.23
C LEU A 242 18.95 3.62 18.38
N LEU A 243 19.40 4.84 18.06
CA LEU A 243 19.93 5.79 19.05
C LEU A 243 18.86 6.34 20.00
N VAL A 244 17.60 6.42 19.55
CA VAL A 244 16.48 6.91 20.38
C VAL A 244 15.70 5.78 21.06
N LEU A 245 16.09 4.53 20.84
CA LEU A 245 15.37 3.37 21.34
C LEU A 245 15.55 3.23 22.86
N PRO A 246 14.50 2.87 23.63
CA PRO A 246 14.66 2.60 25.06
C PRO A 246 15.71 1.52 25.35
N PRO A 247 16.47 1.60 26.45
CA PRO A 247 17.58 0.68 26.72
C PRO A 247 17.21 -0.80 26.73
N GLU A 248 16.02 -1.14 27.21
CA GLU A 248 15.51 -2.52 27.23
C GLU A 248 15.25 -3.05 25.81
N SER A 249 14.63 -2.21 24.97
CA SER A 249 14.38 -2.51 23.57
C SER A 249 15.69 -2.64 22.77
N LEU A 250 16.68 -1.77 23.02
CA LEU A 250 18.00 -1.87 22.38
C LEU A 250 18.73 -3.15 22.78
N ARG A 251 18.75 -3.49 24.08
CA ARG A 251 19.34 -4.74 24.58
C ARG A 251 18.70 -5.97 23.96
N SER A 252 17.38 -5.96 23.71
CA SER A 252 16.69 -7.07 23.05
C SER A 252 17.20 -7.35 21.62
N LEU A 253 17.79 -6.35 20.95
CA LEU A 253 18.42 -6.52 19.64
C LEU A 253 19.91 -6.88 19.75
N MET A 254 20.58 -6.43 20.82
CA MET A 254 22.03 -6.58 21.07
C MET A 254 22.37 -7.78 21.99
N GLY A 255 21.70 -8.92 21.80
CA GLY A 255 21.99 -10.17 22.51
C GLY A 255 21.01 -10.54 23.63
N GLY A 256 20.13 -9.62 24.04
CA GLY A 256 19.11 -9.88 25.06
C GLY A 256 17.96 -10.79 24.60
N SER A 257 17.77 -10.95 23.29
CA SER A 257 16.83 -11.92 22.71
C SER A 257 17.46 -12.56 21.48
N LEU A 258 17.54 -13.90 21.46
CA LEU A 258 18.08 -14.64 20.32
C LEU A 258 17.32 -14.31 19.02
N LEU A 259 15.98 -14.24 19.10
CA LEU A 259 15.14 -13.89 17.95
C LEU A 259 15.40 -12.45 17.50
N GLY A 260 15.51 -11.50 18.43
CA GLY A 260 15.78 -10.09 18.14
C GLY A 260 17.13 -9.88 17.46
N THR A 261 18.17 -10.54 17.97
CA THR A 261 19.54 -10.45 17.42
C THR A 261 19.66 -11.10 16.05
N ILE A 262 19.09 -12.29 15.85
CA ILE A 262 19.06 -12.93 14.53
C ILE A 262 18.27 -12.08 13.54
N ALA A 263 17.09 -11.59 13.92
CA ALA A 263 16.29 -10.75 13.05
C ALA A 263 17.03 -9.45 12.67
N PHE A 264 17.70 -8.80 13.64
CA PHE A 264 18.52 -7.63 13.35
C PHE A 264 19.66 -7.91 12.38
N ALA A 265 20.46 -8.96 12.63
CA ALA A 265 21.59 -9.33 11.79
C ALA A 265 21.15 -9.71 10.37
N VAL A 266 20.10 -10.54 10.26
CA VAL A 266 19.52 -10.94 8.97
C VAL A 266 18.92 -9.74 8.24
N GLY A 267 18.18 -8.87 8.93
CA GLY A 267 17.59 -7.67 8.33
C GLY A 267 18.64 -6.71 7.78
N LEU A 268 19.73 -6.48 8.53
CA LEU A 268 20.85 -5.65 8.09
C LEU A 268 21.57 -6.28 6.89
N ALA A 269 21.93 -7.57 6.97
CA ALA A 269 22.61 -8.27 5.89
C ALA A 269 21.75 -8.35 4.61
N ALA A 270 20.47 -8.65 4.74
CA ALA A 270 19.53 -8.67 3.62
C ALA A 270 19.30 -7.28 3.02
N GLY A 271 19.22 -6.23 3.85
CA GLY A 271 19.13 -4.85 3.37
C GLY A 271 20.34 -4.42 2.55
N LEU A 272 21.55 -4.71 3.05
CA LEU A 272 22.80 -4.45 2.35
C LEU A 272 22.92 -5.32 1.08
N GLY A 273 22.54 -6.59 1.17
CA GLY A 273 22.49 -7.50 0.04
C GLY A 273 21.56 -7.00 -1.07
N ALA A 274 20.36 -6.53 -0.71
CA ALA A 274 19.42 -5.94 -1.67
C ALA A 274 20.03 -4.71 -2.36
N LEU A 275 20.70 -3.83 -1.61
CA LEU A 275 21.40 -2.67 -2.16
C LEU A 275 22.49 -3.09 -3.16
N VAL A 276 23.43 -3.94 -2.74
CA VAL A 276 24.55 -4.39 -3.56
C VAL A 276 24.06 -5.11 -4.82
N LEU A 277 23.15 -6.09 -4.68
CA LEU A 277 22.62 -6.85 -5.82
C LEU A 277 21.91 -5.94 -6.84
N SER A 278 21.18 -4.94 -6.36
CA SER A 278 20.49 -3.98 -7.24
C SER A 278 21.47 -3.13 -8.06
N LEU A 279 22.60 -2.72 -7.47
CA LEU A 279 23.63 -1.92 -8.11
C LEU A 279 24.46 -2.76 -9.11
N LEU A 280 24.81 -3.99 -8.74
CA LEU A 280 25.47 -4.95 -9.65
C LEU A 280 24.61 -5.27 -10.89
N GLY A 281 23.29 -5.20 -10.75
CA GLY A 281 22.35 -5.38 -11.85
C GLY A 281 22.48 -4.35 -12.98
N ILE A 282 23.02 -3.15 -12.72
CA ILE A 282 23.07 -2.04 -13.71
C ILE A 282 23.86 -2.39 -14.97
N ASN A 283 25.00 -3.06 -14.81
CA ASN A 283 25.92 -3.38 -15.91
C ASN A 283 25.94 -4.88 -16.24
N SER A 284 25.01 -5.66 -15.68
CA SER A 284 24.99 -7.12 -15.81
C SER A 284 24.16 -7.57 -17.01
N VAL A 285 24.65 -8.58 -17.73
CA VAL A 285 23.87 -9.28 -18.78
C VAL A 285 22.64 -9.99 -18.20
N LYS A 286 22.70 -10.39 -16.92
CA LYS A 286 21.62 -11.06 -16.18
C LYS A 286 20.87 -10.11 -15.24
N ALA A 287 20.70 -8.85 -15.63
CA ALA A 287 20.09 -7.80 -14.79
C ALA A 287 18.79 -8.24 -14.10
N GLY A 288 17.90 -8.97 -14.79
CA GLY A 288 16.66 -9.50 -14.22
C GLY A 288 16.87 -10.43 -13.01
N ALA A 289 17.85 -11.34 -13.07
CA ALA A 289 18.14 -12.26 -11.98
C ALA A 289 18.65 -11.52 -10.73
N PHE A 290 19.53 -10.53 -10.91
CA PHE A 290 20.01 -9.68 -9.82
C PHE A 290 18.88 -8.90 -9.15
N LEU A 291 17.93 -8.36 -9.93
CA LEU A 291 16.78 -7.66 -9.38
C LEU A 291 15.81 -8.59 -8.65
N HIS A 292 15.61 -9.82 -9.14
CA HIS A 292 14.81 -10.81 -8.42
C HIS A 292 15.45 -11.22 -7.09
N ALA A 293 16.77 -11.42 -7.07
CA ALA A 293 17.51 -11.67 -5.85
C ALA A 293 17.43 -10.48 -4.88
N ALA A 294 17.59 -9.25 -5.37
CA ALA A 294 17.43 -8.03 -4.58
C ALA A 294 16.01 -7.91 -4.00
N GLY A 295 14.98 -8.28 -4.77
CA GLY A 295 13.60 -8.36 -4.30
C GLY A 295 13.40 -9.39 -3.20
N GLY A 296 14.01 -10.57 -3.32
CA GLY A 296 14.01 -11.59 -2.28
C GLY A 296 14.66 -11.10 -0.98
N CYS A 297 15.83 -10.46 -1.09
CA CYS A 297 16.49 -9.83 0.03
C CYS A 297 15.63 -8.73 0.68
N LEU A 298 14.95 -7.89 -0.11
CA LEU A 298 14.04 -6.87 0.41
C LEU A 298 12.87 -7.47 1.19
N VAL A 299 12.26 -8.56 0.70
CA VAL A 299 11.20 -9.27 1.43
C VAL A 299 11.73 -9.83 2.74
N LEU A 300 12.93 -10.42 2.73
CA LEU A 300 13.59 -10.93 3.94
C LEU A 300 13.87 -9.82 4.95
N THR A 301 14.31 -8.64 4.49
CA THR A 301 14.48 -7.44 5.33
C THR A 301 13.17 -7.02 5.97
N ILE A 302 12.06 -6.99 5.22
CA ILE A 302 10.76 -6.60 5.77
C ILE A 302 10.29 -7.63 6.81
N LEU A 303 10.46 -8.94 6.55
CA LEU A 303 10.15 -9.98 7.52
C LEU A 303 10.97 -9.82 8.81
N ALA A 304 12.27 -9.59 8.69
CA ALA A 304 13.13 -9.31 9.84
C ALA A 304 12.65 -8.08 10.62
N MET A 305 12.24 -7.01 9.95
CA MET A 305 11.68 -5.81 10.59
C MET A 305 10.36 -6.07 11.32
N VAL A 306 9.50 -6.95 10.80
CA VAL A 306 8.27 -7.38 11.48
C VAL A 306 8.60 -8.07 12.81
N LEU A 307 9.59 -8.97 12.79
CA LEU A 307 10.03 -9.69 14.00
C LEU A 307 10.71 -8.75 15.00
N MET A 308 11.62 -7.89 14.53
CA MET A 308 12.27 -6.87 15.39
C MET A 308 11.24 -5.95 16.04
N ARG A 309 10.20 -5.53 15.32
CA ARG A 309 9.11 -4.70 15.87
C ARG A 309 8.37 -5.43 16.99
N ASP A 310 8.11 -6.73 16.85
CA ASP A 310 7.46 -7.52 17.90
C ASP A 310 8.35 -7.63 19.15
N VAL A 311 9.62 -8.01 18.96
CA VAL A 311 10.59 -8.17 20.05
C VAL A 311 10.81 -6.88 20.82
N THR A 312 11.01 -5.76 20.11
CA THR A 312 11.21 -4.45 20.75
C THR A 312 9.97 -3.97 21.49
N ARG A 313 8.76 -4.22 20.95
CA ARG A 313 7.50 -3.95 21.65
C ARG A 313 7.41 -4.76 22.93
N GLU A 314 7.67 -6.06 22.89
CA GLU A 314 7.61 -6.90 24.09
C GLU A 314 8.62 -6.47 25.14
N ALA A 315 9.85 -6.14 24.74
CA ALA A 315 10.86 -5.63 25.65
C ALA A 315 10.44 -4.32 26.31
N ALA A 316 9.85 -3.39 25.55
CA ALA A 316 9.33 -2.14 26.10
C ALA A 316 8.18 -2.39 27.11
N LEU A 317 7.25 -3.28 26.77
CA LEU A 317 6.08 -3.56 27.60
C LEU A 317 6.38 -4.40 28.84
N ALA A 318 7.33 -5.34 28.77
CA ALA A 318 7.74 -6.15 29.90
C ALA A 318 8.29 -5.30 31.05
N ALA A 319 8.93 -4.17 30.74
CA ALA A 319 9.40 -3.22 31.73
C ALA A 319 8.26 -2.42 32.41
N GLN A 320 7.09 -2.29 31.77
CA GLN A 320 6.07 -1.29 32.11
C GLN A 320 4.69 -1.88 32.48
N SER A 321 4.45 -3.19 32.31
CA SER A 321 3.15 -3.79 32.63
C SER A 321 3.25 -5.25 33.07
N PRO A 322 2.63 -5.62 34.20
CA PRO A 322 2.58 -7.00 34.65
C PRO A 322 1.40 -7.75 34.00
N GLY A 323 1.71 -8.91 33.43
CA GLY A 323 0.75 -10.00 33.18
C GLY A 323 0.13 -10.03 31.77
N ARG A 324 0.15 -11.23 31.18
CA ARG A 324 -0.68 -11.58 30.01
C ARG A 324 -2.10 -11.83 30.48
N SER A 325 -3.09 -11.57 29.62
CA SER A 325 -4.47 -12.01 29.86
C SER A 325 -4.52 -13.53 29.99
N VAL A 326 -5.41 -14.03 30.85
CA VAL A 326 -5.66 -15.47 30.99
C VAL A 326 -6.19 -16.01 29.65
N GLU A 327 -5.66 -17.13 29.19
CA GLU A 327 -6.10 -17.78 27.95
C GLU A 327 -7.31 -18.67 28.24
N ILE A 328 -8.44 -18.42 27.57
CA ILE A 328 -9.61 -19.33 27.56
C ILE A 328 -9.98 -19.55 26.09
N PRO A 329 -9.39 -20.56 25.44
CA PRO A 329 -9.54 -20.76 24.00
C PRO A 329 -10.99 -21.02 23.58
N GLN A 330 -11.49 -20.19 22.67
CA GLN A 330 -12.80 -20.31 22.02
C GLN A 330 -12.65 -21.03 20.68
N TRP A 331 -12.38 -22.34 20.73
CA TRP A 331 -12.07 -23.14 19.55
C TRP A 331 -13.13 -23.08 18.44
N GLY A 332 -14.41 -22.92 18.78
CA GLY A 332 -15.47 -22.75 17.78
C GLY A 332 -15.29 -21.49 16.93
N ALA A 333 -14.98 -20.36 17.54
CA ALA A 333 -14.72 -19.11 16.84
C ALA A 333 -13.43 -19.18 16.01
N ILE A 334 -12.37 -19.81 16.56
CA ILE A 334 -11.11 -20.03 15.84
C ILE A 334 -11.33 -20.91 14.60
N LEU A 335 -12.04 -22.03 14.75
CA LEU A 335 -12.31 -22.94 13.64
C LEU A 335 -13.14 -22.25 12.55
N LEU A 336 -14.18 -21.50 12.94
CA LEU A 336 -14.98 -20.72 12.00
C LEU A 336 -14.11 -19.70 11.24
N PHE A 337 -13.26 -18.97 11.95
CA PHE A 337 -12.30 -18.04 11.33
C PHE A 337 -11.38 -18.76 10.33
N LEU A 338 -10.78 -19.89 10.72
CA LEU A 338 -9.84 -20.63 9.86
C LEU A 338 -10.54 -21.19 8.61
N VAL A 339 -11.76 -21.71 8.74
CA VAL A 339 -12.55 -22.22 7.60
C VAL A 339 -12.91 -21.09 6.65
N LEU A 340 -13.40 -19.95 7.16
CA LEU A 340 -13.74 -18.79 6.32
C LEU A 340 -12.50 -18.19 5.67
N PHE A 341 -11.38 -18.11 6.40
CA PHE A 341 -10.10 -17.63 5.88
C PHE A 341 -9.57 -18.53 4.76
N ALA A 342 -9.52 -19.85 4.99
CA ALA A 342 -9.07 -20.82 3.99
C ALA A 342 -9.99 -20.83 2.76
N GLY A 343 -11.32 -20.80 2.97
CA GLY A 343 -12.30 -20.71 1.89
C GLY A 343 -12.16 -19.44 1.07
N GLY A 344 -11.99 -18.27 1.72
CA GLY A 344 -11.75 -17.00 1.05
C GLY A 344 -10.43 -16.98 0.27
N ALA A 345 -9.35 -17.52 0.86
CA ALA A 345 -8.05 -17.63 0.18
C ALA A 345 -8.13 -18.56 -1.05
N ALA A 346 -8.81 -19.70 -0.93
CA ALA A 346 -9.04 -20.63 -2.02
C ALA A 346 -9.87 -19.99 -3.15
N LEU A 347 -10.91 -19.24 -2.80
CA LEU A 347 -11.74 -18.51 -3.78
C LEU A 347 -10.91 -17.46 -4.52
N CYS A 348 -10.12 -16.65 -3.81
CA CYS A 348 -9.21 -15.68 -4.42
C CYS A 348 -8.19 -16.36 -5.36
N ALA A 349 -7.58 -17.46 -4.91
CA ALA A 349 -6.63 -18.23 -5.72
C ALA A 349 -7.31 -18.80 -6.98
N TRP A 350 -8.53 -19.32 -6.85
CA TRP A 350 -9.33 -19.82 -7.97
C TRP A 350 -9.69 -18.70 -8.95
N MET A 351 -10.14 -17.54 -8.48
CA MET A 351 -10.44 -16.37 -9.33
C MET A 351 -9.20 -15.91 -10.11
N LEU A 352 -8.05 -15.83 -9.45
CA LEU A 352 -6.78 -15.48 -10.10
C LEU A 352 -6.34 -16.53 -11.13
N ALA A 353 -6.49 -17.82 -10.81
CA ALA A 353 -6.18 -18.90 -11.73
C ALA A 353 -7.09 -18.86 -12.97
N ARG A 354 -8.38 -18.57 -12.79
CA ARG A 354 -9.34 -18.45 -13.90
C ARG A 354 -9.07 -17.22 -14.77
N LEU A 355 -8.75 -16.08 -14.16
CA LEU A 355 -8.36 -14.87 -14.89
C LEU A 355 -7.09 -15.09 -15.73
N ARG A 356 -6.10 -15.80 -15.19
CA ARG A 356 -4.88 -16.16 -15.93
C ARG A 356 -5.19 -17.05 -17.14
N ARG A 357 -6.02 -18.08 -16.98
CA ARG A 357 -6.41 -18.96 -18.10
C ARG A 357 -7.14 -18.19 -19.20
N ALA A 358 -8.14 -17.39 -18.84
CA ALA A 358 -8.88 -16.56 -19.80
C ALA A 358 -7.97 -15.57 -20.56
N SER A 359 -6.97 -14.99 -19.87
CA SER A 359 -5.97 -14.11 -20.51
C SER A 359 -5.06 -14.85 -21.49
N VAL A 360 -4.74 -16.13 -21.24
CA VAL A 360 -3.94 -16.96 -22.14
C VAL A 360 -4.78 -17.35 -23.36
N GLU A 361 -6.01 -17.82 -23.14
CA GLU A 361 -6.95 -18.22 -24.19
C GLU A 361 -7.24 -17.08 -25.19
N GLY A 362 -7.51 -15.86 -24.68
CA GLY A 362 -7.74 -14.69 -25.53
C GLY A 362 -6.50 -14.20 -26.31
N GLN A 363 -5.29 -14.51 -25.85
CA GLN A 363 -4.05 -14.24 -26.61
C GLN A 363 -3.83 -15.26 -27.72
N THR A 364 -4.21 -16.53 -27.51
CA THR A 364 -4.17 -17.57 -28.56
C THR A 364 -5.20 -17.34 -29.67
N GLU A 365 -6.36 -16.77 -29.37
CA GLU A 365 -7.41 -16.52 -30.37
C GLU A 365 -7.13 -15.28 -31.25
N THR A 366 -6.30 -14.35 -30.77
CA THR A 366 -5.88 -13.12 -31.48
C THR A 366 -4.53 -13.28 -32.22
N ALA A 367 -3.85 -14.41 -32.07
CA ALA A 367 -2.66 -14.73 -32.85
C ALA A 367 -3.05 -15.11 -34.30
N PRO A 368 -2.41 -14.54 -35.35
CA PRO A 368 -2.72 -14.91 -36.72
C PRO A 368 -2.40 -16.39 -36.92
N ARG A 369 -3.41 -17.16 -37.36
CA ARG A 369 -3.24 -18.60 -37.65
C ARG A 369 -2.14 -18.77 -38.71
N PRO A 370 -1.05 -19.50 -38.44
CA PRO A 370 -0.09 -19.83 -39.46
C PRO A 370 -0.72 -20.88 -40.38
N GLY A 371 -0.88 -20.54 -41.66
CA GLY A 371 -1.22 -21.50 -42.71
C GLY A 371 -2.72 -21.75 -42.91
N LEU A 372 -3.40 -20.79 -43.51
CA LEU A 372 -4.19 -21.11 -44.70
C LEU A 372 -3.51 -20.38 -45.84
N GLY A 373 -2.66 -21.14 -46.54
CA GLY A 373 -2.07 -20.70 -47.78
C GLY A 373 -3.16 -20.30 -48.76
N ASP A 374 -2.75 -19.38 -49.62
CA ASP A 374 -3.40 -19.00 -50.88
C ASP A 374 -3.90 -20.26 -51.63
N SER A 375 -5.15 -20.65 -51.38
CA SER A 375 -5.92 -21.50 -52.29
C SER A 375 -7.02 -20.62 -52.83
N GLY A 376 -6.70 -19.95 -53.93
CA GLY A 376 -7.62 -19.04 -54.60
C GLY A 376 -8.98 -19.70 -54.84
N LEU A 377 -10.04 -18.96 -54.52
CA LEU A 377 -11.29 -18.90 -55.28
C LEU A 377 -12.18 -17.77 -54.71
N HIS A 378 -12.75 -17.03 -55.65
CA HIS A 378 -13.72 -15.94 -55.55
C HIS A 378 -13.29 -14.57 -55.01
N LYS A 379 -12.78 -13.75 -55.93
CA LYS A 379 -13.26 -12.37 -56.07
C LYS A 379 -14.79 -12.41 -56.18
N VAL A 380 -15.47 -11.68 -55.31
CA VAL A 380 -16.87 -11.30 -55.47
C VAL A 380 -16.87 -9.85 -55.96
N ASP A 381 -17.36 -9.65 -57.17
CA ASP A 381 -17.57 -8.35 -57.80
C ASP A 381 -18.72 -7.59 -57.06
N PRO A 382 -18.68 -6.25 -56.89
CA PRO A 382 -19.67 -5.52 -56.09
C PRO A 382 -21.02 -5.28 -56.80
N ALA A 383 -21.39 -6.10 -57.77
CA ALA A 383 -22.56 -5.88 -58.62
C ALA A 383 -23.33 -7.18 -58.86
N GLU A 384 -23.96 -7.73 -57.82
CA GLU A 384 -25.19 -8.54 -57.89
C GLU A 384 -25.54 -9.11 -56.50
N SER A 385 -26.21 -8.33 -55.67
CA SER A 385 -27.12 -8.89 -54.66
C SER A 385 -28.24 -7.89 -54.39
N GLY A 386 -29.22 -7.89 -55.30
CA GLY A 386 -30.46 -7.17 -55.09
C GLY A 386 -31.30 -7.86 -54.02
N VAL A 387 -31.29 -7.34 -52.79
CA VAL A 387 -32.42 -7.46 -51.86
C VAL A 387 -32.64 -6.10 -51.15
N ARG A 388 -33.59 -5.36 -51.74
CA ARG A 388 -34.49 -4.33 -51.19
C ARG A 388 -34.12 -3.59 -49.89
N LYS A 389 -33.91 -2.29 -50.06
CA LYS A 389 -34.25 -1.22 -49.10
C LYS A 389 -35.72 -1.32 -48.65
N LEU A 390 -35.94 -1.31 -47.34
CA LEU A 390 -37.17 -0.81 -46.71
C LEU A 390 -36.74 0.16 -45.60
N ILE A 391 -36.59 1.43 -45.97
CA ILE A 391 -36.63 2.58 -45.05
C ILE A 391 -37.84 3.39 -45.51
N PRO A 392 -38.88 3.58 -44.69
CA PRO A 392 -39.89 4.60 -44.97
C PRO A 392 -39.31 5.97 -44.61
N SER A 393 -39.11 6.80 -45.64
CA SER A 393 -39.05 8.27 -45.51
C SER A 393 -40.49 8.78 -45.55
N ASP A 394 -40.96 9.36 -44.46
CA ASP A 394 -41.72 10.63 -44.42
C ASP A 394 -42.53 10.73 -43.13
N SER A 395 -42.06 11.55 -42.17
CA SER A 395 -42.90 12.51 -41.43
C SER A 395 -42.10 13.27 -40.35
N GLN A 396 -41.78 14.52 -40.69
CA GLN A 396 -41.64 15.73 -39.86
C GLN A 396 -40.58 15.83 -38.73
N PRO A 397 -39.83 16.95 -38.68
CA PRO A 397 -38.92 17.25 -37.57
C PRO A 397 -39.70 17.80 -36.36
N LEU A 398 -39.47 17.19 -35.18
CA LEU A 398 -39.96 17.67 -33.90
C LEU A 398 -39.25 19.00 -33.54
N LYS A 399 -39.97 20.11 -33.55
CA LYS A 399 -39.55 21.40 -32.97
C LYS A 399 -39.47 21.26 -31.45
N ILE A 400 -38.30 21.48 -30.86
CA ILE A 400 -38.16 21.76 -29.42
C ILE A 400 -37.94 23.28 -29.27
N PRO A 401 -38.68 23.99 -28.39
CA PRO A 401 -38.67 25.46 -28.37
C PRO A 401 -37.37 26.02 -27.78
N GLY A 402 -36.88 27.11 -28.37
CA GLY A 402 -35.82 27.94 -27.78
C GLY A 402 -36.34 28.77 -26.58
N PRO A 403 -35.44 29.31 -25.75
CA PRO A 403 -35.81 30.12 -24.60
C PRO A 403 -36.33 31.49 -25.05
N PRO A 404 -37.38 32.05 -24.41
CA PRO A 404 -37.84 33.40 -24.74
C PRO A 404 -36.90 34.45 -24.13
N SER A 405 -36.36 35.33 -24.96
CA SER A 405 -35.66 36.55 -24.53
C SER A 405 -36.56 37.78 -24.70
N SER A 406 -36.67 38.52 -23.59
CA SER A 406 -36.94 39.96 -23.40
C SER A 406 -38.24 40.57 -23.95
N GLY A 407 -39.13 40.94 -23.01
CA GLY A 407 -40.16 41.96 -23.19
C GLY A 407 -40.23 42.84 -21.95
N VAL A 408 -39.64 44.02 -22.02
CA VAL A 408 -39.79 45.11 -21.05
C VAL A 408 -41.23 45.62 -21.08
N ARG A 409 -41.89 45.68 -19.93
CA ARG A 409 -42.96 46.65 -19.67
C ARG A 409 -43.02 47.00 -18.18
N ARG A 410 -42.72 48.26 -17.87
CA ARG A 410 -43.10 48.94 -16.62
C ARG A 410 -44.63 49.01 -16.54
N LEU A 411 -45.15 49.04 -15.32
CA LEU A 411 -46.10 50.03 -14.77
C LEU A 411 -46.40 49.64 -13.32
N ASP A 412 -45.82 50.41 -12.39
CA ASP A 412 -46.46 51.23 -11.35
C ASP A 412 -47.57 50.63 -10.45
N ASP A 413 -47.31 50.85 -9.15
CA ASP A 413 -48.19 51.27 -8.05
C ASP A 413 -49.27 50.35 -7.42
N GLU A 414 -49.30 50.50 -6.08
CA GLU A 414 -50.40 50.36 -5.11
C GLU A 414 -50.42 49.14 -4.15
N GLU A 415 -50.40 49.54 -2.87
CA GLU A 415 -50.69 48.89 -1.56
C GLU A 415 -49.69 47.91 -0.90
#